data_AF-A0A9E1Y0E4-F1
#
_entry.id   AF-A0A9E1Y0E4-F1
#
_cell.length_a   1.000
_cell.length_b   1.000
_cell.length_c   1.000
_cell.angle_alpha   90.00
_cell.angle_beta   90.00
_cell.angle_gamma   90.00
#
_symmetry.space_group_name_H-M   'P 1'
#
loop_
_entity.id
_entity.type
_entity.pdbx_description
1 polymer ?
#
loop_
_entity_poly.entity_id
_entity_poly.type
_entity_poly.pdbx_seq_one_letter_code
_entity_poly.pdbx_strand_id
1 'polypeptide(L)'
;MKTSTKVILVFVICQILILVGSPFGYRSGLFDLMTALGGFAIAFAGGALCLLAIIGLVIAGLVRKQPLDRGALIVATVLALVPVGFVLPQLQKANSVPPIHDITTNPMDPPVFFEIKKRRV
;
A
#
# COMPACT_ATOMS: atom_id res chain seq x y z
N MET A 1 -1.62 15.01 -23.48
CA MET A 1 -0.96 13.86 -22.82
C MET A 1 -0.15 12.99 -23.77
N LYS A 2 1.16 12.89 -23.52
CA LYS A 2 2.06 11.92 -24.15
C LYS A 2 1.69 10.49 -23.76
N THR A 3 1.98 9.52 -24.64
CA THR A 3 1.72 8.08 -24.41
C THR A 3 2.31 7.60 -23.09
N SER A 4 3.53 8.00 -22.74
CA SER A 4 4.18 7.63 -21.48
C SER A 4 3.38 8.06 -20.25
N THR A 5 2.82 9.27 -20.26
CA THR A 5 2.00 9.77 -19.14
C THR A 5 0.65 9.06 -19.07
N LYS A 6 0.06 8.69 -20.22
CA LYS A 6 -1.17 7.85 -20.26
C LYS A 6 -0.91 6.49 -19.63
N VAL A 7 0.21 5.85 -19.97
CA VAL A 7 0.58 4.53 -19.42
C VAL A 7 0.73 4.60 -17.89
N ILE A 8 1.41 5.62 -17.37
CA ILE A 8 1.54 5.81 -15.91
C ILE A 8 0.18 6.03 -15.26
N LEU A 9 -0.70 6.82 -15.86
CA LEU A 9 -2.03 7.06 -15.31
C LEU A 9 -2.91 5.81 -15.30
N VAL A 10 -2.90 5.03 -16.38
CA VAL A 10 -3.63 3.75 -16.39
C VAL A 10 -3.06 2.80 -15.34
N PHE A 11 -1.74 2.69 -15.25
CA PHE A 11 -1.08 1.81 -14.28
C PHE A 11 -1.41 2.21 -12.84
N VAL A 12 -1.36 3.51 -12.50
CA VAL A 12 -1.67 3.97 -11.13
C VAL A 12 -3.15 3.74 -10.77
N ILE A 13 -4.06 3.90 -11.74
CA ILE A 13 -5.48 3.57 -11.56
C ILE A 13 -5.63 2.08 -11.23
N CYS A 14 -4.94 1.19 -11.94
CA CYS A 14 -4.94 -0.24 -11.62
C CYS A 14 -4.45 -0.50 -10.19
N GLN A 15 -3.42 0.22 -9.71
CA GLN A 15 -2.94 0.05 -8.33
C GLN A 15 -3.96 0.50 -7.28
N ILE A 16 -4.70 1.57 -7.55
CA ILE A 16 -5.79 2.02 -6.66
C ILE A 16 -6.92 0.99 -6.64
N LEU A 17 -7.27 0.42 -7.80
CA LEU A 17 -8.28 -0.64 -7.88
C LEU A 17 -7.85 -1.89 -7.13
N ILE A 18 -6.57 -2.29 -7.20
CA ILE A 18 -6.03 -3.40 -6.43
C ILE A 18 -6.08 -3.06 -4.93
N LEU A 19 -5.64 -1.87 -4.52
CA LEU A 19 -5.64 -1.42 -3.12
C LEU A 19 -7.01 -1.53 -2.45
N VAL A 20 -8.07 -1.11 -3.16
CA VAL A 20 -9.45 -1.13 -2.66
C VAL A 20 -10.09 -2.50 -2.85
N GLY A 21 -9.80 -3.16 -3.96
CA GLY A 21 -10.35 -4.46 -4.32
C GLY A 21 -9.88 -5.59 -3.42
N SER A 22 -8.64 -5.54 -2.92
CA SER A 22 -8.08 -6.56 -2.02
C SER A 22 -8.86 -6.74 -0.72
N PRO A 23 -9.09 -5.70 0.12
CA PRO A 23 -9.86 -5.86 1.35
C PRO A 23 -11.34 -6.18 1.07
N PHE A 24 -11.89 -5.66 -0.03
CA PHE A 24 -13.28 -5.97 -0.42
C PHE A 24 -13.43 -7.44 -0.84
N GLY A 25 -12.46 -7.98 -1.59
CA GLY A 25 -12.40 -9.39 -1.98
C GLY A 25 -12.27 -10.32 -0.77
N TYR A 26 -11.49 -9.94 0.24
CA TYR A 26 -11.44 -10.69 1.50
C TYR A 26 -12.78 -10.66 2.24
N ARG A 27 -13.39 -9.48 2.37
CA ARG A 27 -14.67 -9.31 3.10
C ARG A 27 -15.84 -10.04 2.45
N SER A 28 -15.82 -10.19 1.14
CA SER A 28 -16.85 -10.92 0.38
C SER A 28 -16.62 -12.43 0.33
N GLY A 29 -15.50 -12.93 0.87
CA GLY A 29 -15.13 -14.34 0.80
C GLY A 29 -14.60 -14.78 -0.57
N LEU A 30 -14.30 -13.84 -1.48
CA LEU A 30 -13.71 -14.14 -2.79
C LEU A 30 -12.21 -14.45 -2.68
N PHE A 31 -11.51 -13.81 -1.75
CA PHE A 31 -10.07 -13.97 -1.55
C PHE A 31 -9.74 -14.47 -0.16
N ASP A 32 -8.76 -15.36 -0.07
CA ASP A 32 -8.10 -15.70 1.19
C ASP A 32 -7.27 -14.53 1.72
N LEU A 33 -6.98 -14.58 3.02
CA LEU A 33 -6.23 -13.52 3.71
C LEU A 33 -4.87 -13.23 3.05
N MET A 34 -4.12 -14.27 2.66
CA MET A 34 -2.81 -14.11 2.03
C MET A 34 -2.90 -13.43 0.67
N THR A 35 -3.92 -13.76 -0.12
CA THR A 35 -4.16 -13.14 -1.44
C THR A 35 -4.51 -11.66 -1.30
N ALA A 36 -5.37 -11.33 -0.33
CA ALA A 36 -5.73 -9.94 -0.04
C ALA A 36 -4.53 -9.12 0.47
N LEU A 37 -3.72 -9.68 1.37
CA LEU A 37 -2.47 -9.05 1.83
C LEU A 37 -1.44 -8.91 0.69
N GLY A 38 -1.33 -9.91 -0.19
CA GLY A 38 -0.50 -9.83 -1.38
C GLY A 38 -0.90 -8.68 -2.30
N GLY A 39 -2.21 -8.43 -2.45
CA GLY A 39 -2.70 -7.28 -3.21
C GLY A 39 -2.32 -5.93 -2.59
N PHE A 40 -2.29 -5.79 -1.25
CA PHE A 40 -1.72 -4.59 -0.61
C PHE A 40 -0.24 -4.41 -0.94
N ALA A 41 0.55 -5.49 -0.94
CA ALA A 41 1.97 -5.43 -1.30
C ALA A 41 2.17 -5.04 -2.77
N ILE A 42 1.36 -5.60 -3.69
CA ILE A 42 1.37 -5.25 -5.12
C ILE A 42 1.01 -3.78 -5.32
N ALA A 43 -0.05 -3.30 -4.68
CA ALA A 43 -0.48 -1.90 -4.79
C ALA A 43 0.59 -0.94 -4.27
N PHE A 44 1.22 -1.27 -3.14
CA PHE A 44 2.33 -0.50 -2.56
C PHE A 44 3.55 -0.44 -3.50
N ALA A 45 4.02 -1.61 -3.96
CA ALA A 45 5.15 -1.71 -4.86
C ALA A 45 4.88 -1.02 -6.19
N GLY A 46 3.67 -1.20 -6.74
CA GLY A 46 3.22 -0.53 -7.96
C GLY A 46 3.16 0.99 -7.81
N GLY A 47 2.64 1.50 -6.68
CA GLY A 47 2.66 2.92 -6.36
C GLY A 47 4.08 3.49 -6.30
N ALA A 48 4.99 2.81 -5.61
CA ALA A 48 6.40 3.20 -5.53
C ALA A 48 7.09 3.19 -6.90
N LEU A 49 6.86 2.15 -7.73
CA LEU A 49 7.36 2.08 -9.11
C LEU A 49 6.83 3.22 -9.98
N CYS A 50 5.56 3.61 -9.79
CA CYS A 50 4.97 4.77 -10.46
C CYS A 50 5.71 6.06 -10.12
N LEU A 51 6.01 6.28 -8.84
CA LEU A 51 6.77 7.47 -8.39
C LEU A 51 8.17 7.49 -9.01
N LEU A 52 8.86 6.35 -9.04
CA LEU A 52 10.17 6.22 -9.69
C LEU A 52 10.08 6.50 -11.21
N ALA A 53 9.05 6.00 -11.89
CA ALA A 53 8.83 6.26 -13.31
C ALA A 53 8.55 7.74 -13.60
N ILE A 54 7.79 8.42 -12.73
CA ILE A 54 7.54 9.86 -12.83
C ILE A 54 8.86 10.64 -12.69
N ILE A 55 9.70 10.31 -11.70
CA ILE A 55 11.02 10.92 -11.52
C ILE A 55 11.86 10.73 -12.79
N GLY A 56 11.91 9.52 -13.34
CA GLY A 56 12.61 9.22 -14.58
C GLY A 56 12.11 10.04 -15.78
N LEU A 57 10.79 10.21 -15.92
CA LEU A 57 10.20 11.04 -16.98
C LEU A 57 10.55 12.53 -16.81
N VAL A 58 10.53 13.04 -15.60
CA VAL A 58 10.90 14.44 -15.32
C VAL A 58 12.36 14.66 -15.71
N ILE A 59 13.27 13.80 -15.27
CA ILE A 59 14.70 13.88 -15.62
C ILE A 59 14.88 13.80 -17.14
N ALA A 60 14.27 12.83 -17.80
CA ALA A 60 14.37 12.67 -19.26
C ALA A 60 13.82 13.89 -20.01
N GLY A 61 12.72 14.48 -19.53
CA GLY A 61 12.14 15.70 -20.10
C GLY A 61 13.06 16.91 -19.97
N LEU A 62 13.72 17.07 -18.82
CA LEU A 62 14.69 18.14 -18.57
C LEU A 62 15.95 17.98 -19.46
N VAL A 63 16.54 16.78 -19.48
CA VAL A 63 17.76 16.49 -20.26
C VAL A 63 17.52 16.64 -21.76
N ARG A 64 16.39 16.11 -22.26
CA ARG A 64 16.06 16.13 -23.70
C ARG A 64 15.30 17.38 -24.13
N LYS A 65 15.10 18.35 -23.23
CA LYS A 65 14.32 19.59 -23.45
C LYS A 65 12.95 19.34 -24.08
N GLN A 66 12.32 18.22 -23.72
CA GLN A 66 11.03 17.86 -24.27
C GLN A 66 9.89 18.48 -23.45
N PRO A 67 8.76 18.87 -24.08
CA PRO A 67 7.62 19.39 -23.34
C PRO A 67 7.06 18.33 -22.38
N LEU A 68 6.86 18.71 -21.12
CA LEU A 68 6.27 17.87 -20.08
C LEU A 68 4.84 18.32 -19.82
N ASP A 69 3.92 17.35 -19.74
CA ASP A 69 2.53 17.58 -19.36
C ASP A 69 2.44 17.69 -17.84
N ARG A 70 2.74 18.89 -17.30
CA ARG A 70 2.87 19.13 -15.86
C ARG A 70 1.60 18.77 -15.09
N GLY A 71 0.43 19.12 -15.64
CA GLY A 71 -0.85 18.81 -15.02
C GLY A 71 -1.07 17.31 -14.86
N ALA A 72 -0.84 16.55 -15.93
CA ALA A 72 -0.98 15.09 -15.88
C ALA A 72 0.07 14.43 -14.95
N LEU A 73 1.29 14.95 -14.88
CA LEU A 73 2.32 14.46 -13.94
C LEU A 73 1.95 14.72 -12.48
N ILE A 74 1.38 15.89 -12.17
CA ILE A 74 0.90 16.20 -10.81
C ILE A 74 -0.22 15.23 -10.42
N VAL A 75 -1.21 15.05 -11.29
CA VAL A 75 -2.30 14.09 -11.04
C VAL A 75 -1.76 12.68 -10.84
N ALA A 76 -0.87 12.22 -11.71
CA ALA A 76 -0.24 10.90 -11.59
C ALA A 76 0.54 10.74 -10.27
N THR A 77 1.21 11.80 -9.81
CA THR A 77 1.98 11.80 -8.57
C THR A 77 1.06 11.69 -7.36
N VAL A 78 -0.01 12.49 -7.31
CA VAL A 78 -1.00 12.44 -6.24
C VAL A 78 -1.64 11.06 -6.15
N LEU A 79 -2.04 10.48 -7.29
CA LEU A 79 -2.62 9.14 -7.34
C LEU A 79 -1.62 8.06 -6.91
N ALA A 80 -0.35 8.18 -7.28
CA ALA A 80 0.68 7.20 -6.92
C ALA A 80 1.04 7.23 -5.43
N LEU A 81 0.88 8.39 -4.78
CA LEU A 81 1.05 8.52 -3.35
C LEU A 81 -0.05 7.84 -2.54
N VAL A 82 -1.25 7.62 -3.10
CA VAL A 82 -2.37 7.00 -2.37
C VAL A 82 -2.02 5.60 -1.83
N PRO A 83 -1.62 4.60 -2.65
CA PRO A 83 -1.27 3.27 -2.13
C PRO A 83 -0.03 3.30 -1.24
N VAL A 84 0.95 4.16 -1.52
CA VAL A 84 2.17 4.28 -0.70
C VAL A 84 1.84 4.84 0.68
N GLY A 85 1.16 5.98 0.72
CA GLY A 85 0.76 6.65 1.96
C GLY A 85 -0.26 5.83 2.76
N PHE A 86 -1.09 5.03 2.08
CA PHE A 86 -2.04 4.16 2.76
C PHE A 86 -1.40 2.91 3.35
N VAL A 87 -0.33 2.34 2.78
CA VAL A 87 0.23 1.04 3.24
C VAL A 87 1.47 1.23 4.13
N LEU A 88 2.26 2.28 3.89
CA LEU A 88 3.52 2.51 4.61
C LEU A 88 3.37 2.60 6.13
N PRO A 89 2.39 3.35 6.70
CA PRO A 89 2.22 3.43 8.16
C PRO A 89 1.93 2.09 8.82
N GLN A 90 1.22 1.19 8.13
CA GLN A 90 0.82 -0.13 8.60
C GLN A 90 2.04 -1.06 8.61
N LEU A 91 2.89 -0.98 7.58
CA LEU A 91 4.17 -1.69 7.56
C LEU A 91 5.08 -1.22 8.69
N GLN A 92 5.17 0.09 8.93
CA GLN A 92 5.95 0.63 10.05
C GLN A 92 5.43 0.12 11.39
N LYS A 93 4.10 0.13 11.60
CA LYS A 93 3.47 -0.39 12.82
C LYS A 93 3.69 -1.90 12.97
N ALA A 94 3.57 -2.67 11.90
CA ALA A 94 3.78 -4.12 11.92
C ALA A 94 5.22 -4.49 12.35
N ASN A 95 6.22 -3.71 11.95
CA ASN A 95 7.61 -3.92 12.36
C ASN A 95 7.91 -3.43 13.79
N SER A 96 7.04 -2.61 14.38
CA SER A 96 7.21 -2.09 15.74
C SER A 96 6.71 -3.04 16.84
N VAL A 97 6.00 -4.11 16.46
CA VAL A 97 5.45 -5.11 17.38
C VAL A 97 6.07 -6.48 17.10
N PRO A 98 6.15 -7.36 18.11
CA PRO A 98 6.57 -8.74 17.89
C PRO A 98 5.70 -9.42 16.82
N PRO A 99 6.25 -10.38 16.06
CA PRO A 99 5.48 -11.15 15.08
C PRO A 99 4.25 -11.79 15.70
N ILE A 100 3.15 -11.90 14.95
CA ILE A 100 1.90 -12.51 15.44
C ILE A 100 2.05 -13.98 15.88
N HIS A 101 3.12 -14.64 15.45
CA HIS A 101 3.48 -16.01 15.82
C HIS A 101 4.55 -16.09 16.92
N ASP A 102 4.99 -14.95 17.45
CA ASP A 102 5.84 -14.89 18.65
C ASP A 102 4.97 -15.08 19.89
N ILE A 103 4.60 -16.34 20.15
CA ILE A 103 3.85 -16.77 21.32
C ILE A 103 4.85 -17.20 22.40
N THR A 104 5.80 -16.34 22.74
CA THR A 104 6.57 -16.52 23.99
C THR A 104 5.71 -16.05 25.16
N THR A 105 4.56 -16.72 25.36
CA THR A 105 3.78 -16.55 26.58
C THR A 105 4.58 -17.19 27.69
N ASN A 106 5.11 -16.39 28.61
CA ASN A 106 5.73 -16.92 29.83
C ASN A 106 4.65 -17.73 30.58
N PRO A 107 4.74 -19.08 30.65
CA PRO A 107 3.70 -19.87 31.31
C PRO A 107 3.67 -19.65 32.82
N MET A 108 4.77 -19.16 33.39
CA MET A 108 4.91 -18.83 34.81
C MET A 108 4.33 -17.46 35.16
N ASP A 109 4.10 -16.59 34.18
CA ASP A 109 3.49 -15.27 34.35
C ASP A 109 2.66 -14.90 33.11
N PRO A 110 1.52 -15.58 32.88
CA PRO A 110 0.67 -15.30 31.73
C PRO A 110 -0.03 -13.95 31.90
N PRO A 111 -0.19 -13.15 30.83
CA PRO A 111 -0.92 -11.90 30.90
C PRO A 111 -2.37 -12.14 31.36
N VAL A 112 -2.84 -11.32 32.30
CA VAL A 112 -4.17 -11.47 32.91
C VAL A 112 -5.25 -11.05 31.91
N PHE A 113 -6.23 -11.92 31.66
CA PHE A 113 -7.39 -11.59 30.84
C PHE A 113 -8.28 -10.55 31.53
N PHE A 114 -8.09 -9.27 31.21
CA PHE A 114 -8.84 -8.16 31.80
C PHE A 114 -10.36 -8.24 31.57
N GLU A 115 -10.82 -8.85 30.47
CA GLU A 115 -12.26 -8.96 30.19
C GLU A 115 -12.99 -9.99 31.07
N ILE A 116 -12.32 -11.06 31.48
CA ILE A 116 -12.95 -12.07 32.36
C ILE A 116 -13.11 -11.52 33.78
N LYS A 117 -12.26 -10.58 34.20
CA LYS A 117 -12.27 -10.00 35.55
C LYS A 117 -13.54 -9.21 35.85
N LYS A 118 -14.15 -8.54 34.86
CA LYS A 118 -15.41 -7.79 35.02
C LYS A 118 -16.64 -8.69 35.22
N ARG A 119 -16.59 -9.96 34.82
CA ARG A 119 -17.72 -10.90 34.94
C ARG A 119 -17.75 -11.70 36.25
N ARG A 120 -16.73 -11.59 37.10
CA ARG A 120 -16.64 -12.26 38.42
C ARG A 120 -16.95 -11.34 39.60
N VAL A 121 -17.62 -10.22 39.36
CA VAL A 121 -18.13 -9.34 40.42
C VAL A 121 -19.64 -9.38 40.40
#